data_AF-A0A9X9L725-F1
#
_entry.id   AF-A0A9X9L725-F1
#
_cell.length_a   1.000
_cell.length_b   1.000
_cell.length_c   1.000
_cell.angle_alpha   90.00
_cell.angle_beta   90.00
_cell.angle_gamma   90.00
#
_symmetry.space_group_name_H-M   'P 1'
#
loop_
_entity.id
_entity.type
_entity.pdbx_description
1 polymer ?
#
loop_
_entity_poly.entity_id
_entity_poly.type
_entity_poly.pdbx_seq_one_letter_code
_entity_poly.pdbx_strand_id
1 'polypeptide(L)'
;MEELVANEPRLRNRVYIPKVYENLSSKRVLTTEWIEGVRFWDKEAITAPWLGKTQGSPGARGSPLSSSQNTPHNNENSEALKPDRDSWRGPRKNGGLGVSKKEVMSTMIDLFSAQMFLWGVVHCDPHPGNMFVRRKPDGHAELVLIDHGLYVTMSPKLRHQYCRFWKAIMTFDNETIGEITRSWGVQAPDLFASATLMRPYEGYNGSVNARFTNDLTGKTAAERHYEIQERMRQGIREVLADLDSFPRELMFIGRNMRIVQGNNQFLGSPVNRIKLTGIWASRSLVDSRDLTRGEIWLNAWRHLLFRIILLVSDTAFYTSKLKQIFGLGKGFEDDIEKQMRSIAKDQFGVDLQHPVFDG
;
A
#
# COMPACT_ATOMS: atom_id res chain seq x y z
N MET A 1 -12.86 5.88 -12.31
CA MET A 1 -11.59 5.23 -11.88
C MET A 1 -10.81 4.70 -13.08
N GLU A 2 -11.45 4.03 -14.05
CA GLU A 2 -10.80 3.56 -15.29
C GLU A 2 -9.96 4.66 -15.98
N GLU A 3 -10.57 5.83 -16.22
CA GLU A 3 -9.87 6.97 -16.84
C GLU A 3 -8.67 7.46 -16.03
N LEU A 4 -8.79 7.49 -14.69
CA LEU A 4 -7.69 7.92 -13.81
C LEU A 4 -6.49 6.97 -13.94
N VAL A 5 -6.75 5.66 -13.98
CA VAL A 5 -5.72 4.63 -14.17
C VAL A 5 -5.11 4.73 -15.58
N ALA A 6 -5.93 4.90 -16.62
CA ALA A 6 -5.46 5.00 -18.01
C ALA A 6 -4.57 6.24 -18.24
N ASN A 7 -4.88 7.35 -17.58
CA ASN A 7 -4.14 8.60 -17.68
C ASN A 7 -2.88 8.65 -16.79
N GLU A 8 -2.66 7.68 -15.91
CA GLU A 8 -1.48 7.61 -15.05
C GLU A 8 -0.43 6.65 -15.65
N PRO A 9 0.68 7.15 -16.23
CA PRO A 9 1.67 6.32 -16.92
C PRO A 9 2.26 5.19 -16.06
N ARG A 10 2.33 5.37 -14.74
CA ARG A 10 2.86 4.38 -13.80
C ARG A 10 1.90 3.20 -13.56
N LEU A 11 0.60 3.37 -13.85
CA LEU A 11 -0.45 2.40 -13.55
C LEU A 11 -1.16 1.86 -14.80
N ARG A 12 -1.27 2.63 -15.88
CA ARG A 12 -2.04 2.28 -17.09
C ARG A 12 -1.71 0.93 -17.75
N ASN A 13 -0.52 0.39 -17.49
CA ASN A 13 -0.04 -0.89 -18.03
C ASN A 13 0.06 -2.01 -16.98
N ARG A 14 -0.40 -1.75 -15.76
CA ARG A 14 -0.30 -2.65 -14.60
C ARG A 14 -1.65 -2.88 -13.91
N VAL A 15 -2.58 -1.94 -14.04
CA VAL A 15 -3.92 -2.03 -13.46
C VAL A 15 -4.96 -2.04 -14.57
N TYR A 16 -5.96 -2.90 -14.43
CA TYR A 16 -7.11 -2.97 -15.32
C TYR A 16 -8.41 -2.80 -14.53
N ILE A 17 -9.37 -2.11 -15.11
CA ILE A 17 -10.71 -1.94 -14.57
C ILE A 17 -11.68 -2.45 -15.63
N PRO A 18 -12.56 -3.42 -15.31
CA PRO A 18 -13.50 -3.97 -16.28
C PRO A 18 -14.44 -2.90 -16.81
N LYS A 19 -14.70 -2.92 -18.12
CA LYS A 19 -15.67 -2.01 -18.74
C LYS A 19 -17.06 -2.30 -18.20
N VAL A 20 -17.84 -1.25 -17.97
CA VAL A 20 -19.27 -1.37 -17.66
C VAL A 20 -20.06 -1.30 -18.95
N TYR A 21 -20.99 -2.25 -19.16
CA TYR A 21 -21.94 -2.21 -20.26
C TYR A 21 -23.21 -1.52 -19.80
N GLU A 22 -23.25 -0.20 -19.94
CA GLU A 22 -24.37 0.64 -19.46
C GLU A 22 -25.71 0.23 -20.07
N ASN A 23 -25.73 -0.14 -21.35
CA ASN A 23 -26.92 -0.61 -22.07
C ASN A 23 -27.45 -1.97 -21.58
N LEU A 24 -26.65 -2.72 -20.83
CA LEU A 24 -27.01 -4.00 -20.21
C LEU A 24 -27.14 -3.87 -18.68
N SER A 25 -27.06 -2.65 -18.15
CA SER A 25 -27.09 -2.37 -16.71
C SER A 25 -28.40 -1.66 -16.34
N SER A 26 -28.80 -1.80 -15.07
CA SER A 26 -29.98 -1.19 -14.47
C SER A 26 -29.72 -0.86 -13.00
N LYS A 27 -30.72 -0.30 -12.31
CA LYS A 27 -30.63 -0.02 -10.86
C LYS A 27 -30.35 -1.26 -9.99
N ARG A 28 -30.65 -2.48 -10.48
CA ARG A 28 -30.52 -3.73 -9.71
C ARG A 28 -29.57 -4.75 -10.35
N VAL A 29 -29.06 -4.46 -11.55
CA VAL A 29 -28.22 -5.38 -12.31
C VAL A 29 -27.06 -4.57 -12.88
N LEU A 30 -25.84 -4.90 -12.51
CA LEU A 30 -24.63 -4.34 -13.09
C LEU A 30 -24.01 -5.38 -14.02
N THR A 31 -23.79 -5.00 -15.28
CA THR A 31 -23.16 -5.86 -16.27
C THR A 31 -21.80 -5.29 -16.65
N THR A 32 -20.73 -6.06 -16.43
CA THR A 32 -19.36 -5.66 -16.74
C THR A 32 -18.68 -6.64 -17.67
N GLU A 33 -17.53 -6.23 -18.21
CA GLU A 33 -16.62 -7.11 -18.92
C GLU A 33 -16.26 -8.33 -18.07
N TRP A 34 -16.37 -9.49 -18.71
CA TRP A 34 -15.99 -10.75 -18.12
C TRP A 34 -14.47 -10.82 -17.92
N ILE A 35 -14.02 -11.07 -16.69
CA ILE A 35 -12.60 -11.19 -16.35
C ILE A 35 -12.26 -12.63 -15.99
N GLU A 36 -11.27 -13.19 -16.69
CA GLU A 36 -10.57 -14.40 -16.27
C GLU A 36 -9.27 -14.03 -15.56
N GLY A 37 -9.02 -14.66 -14.41
CA GLY A 37 -7.82 -14.39 -13.63
C GLY A 37 -7.75 -15.23 -12.35
N VAL A 38 -6.60 -15.19 -11.70
CA VAL A 38 -6.39 -15.81 -10.40
C VAL A 38 -6.84 -14.84 -9.30
N ARG A 39 -7.53 -15.33 -8.29
CA ARG A 39 -7.94 -14.51 -7.14
C ARG A 39 -6.70 -14.02 -6.40
N PHE A 40 -6.71 -12.78 -5.92
CA PHE A 40 -5.53 -12.18 -5.26
C PHE A 40 -5.00 -12.99 -4.06
N TRP A 41 -5.87 -13.69 -3.33
CA TRP A 41 -5.48 -14.52 -2.18
C TRP A 41 -4.85 -15.88 -2.57
N ASP A 42 -4.92 -16.30 -3.82
CA ASP A 42 -4.39 -17.60 -4.24
C ASP A 42 -2.89 -17.51 -4.58
N LYS A 43 -2.06 -17.55 -3.53
CA LYS A 43 -0.59 -17.38 -3.63
C LYS A 43 0.06 -18.41 -4.55
N GLU A 44 -0.42 -19.64 -4.47
CA GLU A 44 0.11 -20.77 -5.25
C GLU A 44 -0.19 -20.56 -6.71
N ALA A 45 -1.45 -20.25 -7.08
CA ALA A 45 -1.77 -19.99 -8.47
C ALA A 45 -1.15 -18.70 -9.02
N ILE A 46 -0.81 -17.71 -8.19
CA ILE A 46 -0.06 -16.52 -8.64
C ILE A 46 1.38 -16.90 -9.03
N THR A 47 2.03 -17.76 -8.23
CA THR A 47 3.49 -18.00 -8.34
C THR A 47 3.88 -19.28 -9.06
N ALA A 48 3.00 -20.28 -9.10
CA ALA A 48 3.24 -21.54 -9.82
C ALA A 48 3.53 -21.26 -11.30
N PRO A 49 4.37 -22.08 -11.94
CA PRO A 49 4.85 -21.82 -13.29
C PRO A 49 3.70 -21.73 -14.28
N TRP A 50 3.86 -20.84 -15.26
CA TRP A 50 2.94 -20.75 -16.39
C TRP A 50 3.11 -21.96 -17.31
N LEU A 51 2.03 -22.72 -17.53
CA LEU A 51 2.02 -23.91 -18.38
C LEU A 51 1.15 -23.73 -19.63
N GLY A 52 0.67 -22.50 -19.88
CA GLY A 52 -0.20 -22.19 -21.00
C GLY A 52 0.55 -22.09 -22.32
N LYS A 53 -0.14 -22.47 -23.40
CA LYS A 53 0.37 -22.34 -24.78
C LYS A 53 0.46 -20.88 -25.24
N THR A 54 -0.41 -20.02 -24.73
CA THR A 54 -0.38 -18.57 -24.98
C THR A 54 0.60 -17.90 -24.02
N GLN A 55 1.09 -16.71 -24.37
CA GLN A 55 1.94 -15.94 -23.46
C GLN A 55 1.13 -15.25 -22.35
N GLY A 56 -0.12 -14.85 -22.61
CA GLY A 56 -0.98 -14.19 -21.61
C GLY A 56 -2.10 -15.08 -21.08
N SER A 57 -2.64 -14.70 -19.92
CA SER A 57 -3.94 -15.18 -19.44
C SER A 57 -5.04 -14.86 -20.46
N PRO A 58 -6.05 -15.74 -20.62
CA PRO A 58 -7.21 -15.45 -21.48
C PRO A 58 -7.85 -14.09 -21.13
N GLY A 59 -8.16 -13.27 -22.14
CA GLY A 59 -8.73 -11.92 -21.96
C GLY A 59 -7.73 -10.84 -21.55
N ALA A 60 -6.46 -11.16 -21.26
CA ALA A 60 -5.46 -10.15 -20.92
C ALA A 60 -4.89 -9.50 -22.20
N ARG A 61 -5.08 -8.17 -22.34
CA ARG A 61 -4.46 -7.31 -23.38
C ARG A 61 -4.56 -7.86 -24.81
N GLY A 62 -5.74 -8.29 -25.21
CA GLY A 62 -6.00 -8.81 -26.56
C GLY A 62 -5.76 -10.31 -26.74
N SER A 63 -5.34 -11.04 -25.69
CA SER A 63 -5.41 -12.50 -25.68
C SER A 63 -6.88 -12.92 -25.77
N PRO A 64 -7.33 -13.60 -26.83
CA PRO A 64 -8.74 -13.95 -26.95
C PRO A 64 -9.15 -14.88 -25.81
N LEU A 65 -10.38 -14.71 -25.33
CA LEU A 65 -11.01 -15.73 -24.50
C LEU A 65 -11.17 -16.97 -25.38
N SER A 66 -10.63 -18.11 -24.96
CA SER A 66 -10.83 -19.36 -25.71
C SER A 66 -12.33 -19.63 -25.81
N SER A 67 -12.81 -19.89 -27.01
CA SER A 67 -14.15 -20.44 -27.22
C SER A 67 -14.23 -21.78 -26.49
N SER A 68 -15.31 -22.00 -25.74
CA SER A 68 -15.62 -23.29 -25.12
C SER A 68 -15.76 -24.33 -26.24
N GLN A 69 -14.69 -25.04 -26.56
CA GLN A 69 -14.77 -26.24 -27.39
C GLN A 69 -13.92 -27.31 -26.72
N ASN A 70 -14.63 -28.32 -26.21
CA ASN A 70 -14.16 -29.64 -25.76
C ASN A 70 -13.62 -29.74 -24.33
N THR A 71 -14.49 -29.52 -23.33
CA THR A 71 -14.35 -30.15 -22.00
C THR A 71 -15.34 -31.33 -21.92
N PRO A 72 -14.98 -32.50 -21.33
CA PRO A 72 -15.90 -33.64 -21.25
C PRO A 72 -17.13 -33.29 -20.40
N HIS A 73 -18.32 -33.52 -20.98
CA HIS A 73 -19.64 -33.33 -20.37
C HIS A 73 -19.75 -33.97 -19.00
N ASN A 74 -19.68 -33.19 -17.92
CA ASN A 74 -20.01 -33.71 -16.58
C ASN A 74 -20.89 -32.77 -15.73
N ASN A 75 -21.26 -31.57 -16.20
CA ASN A 75 -22.31 -30.75 -15.58
C ASN A 75 -22.81 -29.65 -16.54
N GLU A 76 -23.98 -29.87 -17.15
CA GLU A 76 -24.57 -28.97 -18.15
C GLU A 76 -24.90 -27.56 -17.60
N ASN A 77 -25.21 -27.44 -16.31
CA ASN A 77 -25.63 -26.18 -15.70
C ASN A 77 -24.48 -25.21 -15.37
N SER A 78 -23.27 -25.72 -15.09
CA SER A 78 -22.12 -24.86 -14.74
C SER A 78 -21.38 -24.33 -15.96
N GLU A 79 -21.24 -25.14 -17.02
CA GLU A 79 -20.58 -24.73 -18.26
C GLU A 79 -21.39 -23.70 -19.06
N ALA A 80 -22.72 -23.72 -18.94
CA ALA A 80 -23.61 -22.77 -19.60
C ALA A 80 -23.45 -21.33 -19.07
N LEU A 81 -23.10 -21.16 -17.79
CA LEU A 81 -22.93 -19.86 -17.15
C LEU A 81 -21.46 -19.41 -17.11
N LYS A 82 -20.53 -20.34 -16.89
CA LYS A 82 -19.07 -20.07 -16.90
C LYS A 82 -18.30 -21.28 -17.43
N PRO A 83 -17.78 -21.24 -18.67
CA PRO A 83 -16.87 -22.27 -19.12
C PRO A 83 -15.52 -22.17 -18.39
N ASP A 84 -14.96 -23.30 -17.99
CA ASP A 84 -13.63 -23.36 -17.39
C ASP A 84 -12.57 -23.01 -18.43
N ARG A 85 -11.80 -21.94 -18.16
CA ARG A 85 -10.70 -21.48 -19.01
C ARG A 85 -9.37 -21.62 -18.29
N ASP A 86 -9.10 -22.81 -17.76
CA ASP A 86 -7.94 -23.14 -16.94
C ASP A 86 -6.89 -24.01 -17.67
N SER A 87 -7.02 -24.17 -18.99
CA SER A 87 -6.08 -24.93 -19.82
C SER A 87 -4.62 -24.48 -19.67
N TRP A 88 -4.40 -23.22 -19.30
CA TRP A 88 -3.09 -22.65 -19.01
C TRP A 88 -2.45 -23.16 -17.71
N ARG A 89 -3.20 -23.86 -16.86
CA ARG A 89 -2.70 -24.56 -15.67
C ARG A 89 -2.11 -25.94 -16.00
N GLY A 90 -2.14 -26.35 -17.27
CA GLY A 90 -1.61 -27.63 -17.74
C GLY A 90 -2.47 -28.85 -17.37
N PRO A 91 -2.10 -30.05 -17.83
CA PRO A 91 -2.93 -31.27 -17.68
C PRO A 91 -3.23 -31.67 -16.24
N ARG A 92 -2.32 -31.36 -15.31
CA ARG A 92 -2.46 -31.65 -13.87
C ARG A 92 -3.11 -30.51 -13.08
N LYS A 93 -3.53 -29.43 -13.74
CA LYS A 93 -4.08 -28.20 -13.14
C LYS A 93 -3.24 -27.58 -12.01
N ASN A 94 -1.92 -27.83 -12.01
CA ASN A 94 -0.99 -27.33 -10.99
C ASN A 94 -0.19 -26.11 -11.45
N GLY A 95 -0.41 -25.63 -12.68
CA GLY A 95 0.17 -24.40 -13.19
C GLY A 95 -0.47 -23.16 -12.58
N GLY A 96 0.29 -22.07 -12.65
CA GLY A 96 -0.08 -20.74 -12.17
C GLY A 96 0.22 -19.67 -13.19
N LEU A 97 0.24 -18.41 -12.74
CA LEU A 97 0.56 -17.25 -13.57
C LEU A 97 2.07 -17.07 -13.77
N GLY A 98 2.89 -17.66 -12.91
CA GLY A 98 4.35 -17.50 -12.92
C GLY A 98 4.80 -16.05 -12.67
N VAL A 99 4.00 -15.25 -11.95
CA VAL A 99 4.29 -13.84 -11.69
C VAL A 99 4.76 -13.60 -10.25
N SER A 100 5.49 -12.52 -10.04
CA SER A 100 6.08 -12.22 -8.74
C SER A 100 5.07 -11.62 -7.76
N LYS A 101 5.01 -12.16 -6.54
CA LYS A 101 4.24 -11.55 -5.43
C LYS A 101 4.66 -10.11 -5.16
N LYS A 102 5.95 -9.79 -5.33
CA LYS A 102 6.49 -8.44 -5.18
C LYS A 102 5.88 -7.48 -6.19
N GLU A 103 5.76 -7.90 -7.45
CA GLU A 103 5.18 -7.10 -8.53
C GLU A 103 3.68 -6.85 -8.30
N VAL A 104 2.93 -7.90 -7.96
CA VAL A 104 1.50 -7.82 -7.65
C VAL A 104 1.25 -6.86 -6.49
N MET A 105 1.96 -7.05 -5.38
CA MET A 105 1.79 -6.23 -4.18
C MET A 105 2.27 -4.78 -4.38
N SER A 106 3.36 -4.56 -5.13
CA SER A 106 3.80 -3.21 -5.51
C SER A 106 2.72 -2.50 -6.31
N THR A 107 2.09 -3.20 -7.27
CA THR A 107 1.01 -2.63 -8.09
C THR A 107 -0.22 -2.28 -7.26
N MET A 108 -0.57 -3.13 -6.30
CA MET A 108 -1.66 -2.85 -5.36
C MET A 108 -1.37 -1.58 -4.53
N ILE A 109 -0.17 -1.48 -3.94
CA ILE A 109 0.21 -0.30 -3.13
C ILE A 109 0.28 0.95 -4.00
N ASP A 110 0.83 0.86 -5.21
CA ASP A 110 0.92 1.98 -6.13
C ASP A 110 -0.47 2.51 -6.51
N LEU A 111 -1.42 1.62 -6.79
CA LEU A 111 -2.80 1.98 -7.12
C LEU A 111 -3.49 2.72 -5.96
N PHE A 112 -3.48 2.14 -4.76
CA PHE A 112 -4.13 2.78 -3.61
C PHE A 112 -3.40 4.04 -3.15
N SER A 113 -2.08 4.12 -3.32
CA SER A 113 -1.33 5.35 -3.05
C SER A 113 -1.67 6.47 -4.04
N ALA A 114 -1.83 6.17 -5.33
CA ALA A 114 -2.30 7.15 -6.30
C ALA A 114 -3.71 7.66 -5.95
N GLN A 115 -4.61 6.76 -5.53
CA GLN A 115 -5.94 7.14 -5.06
C GLN A 115 -5.90 8.11 -3.87
N MET A 116 -5.05 7.84 -2.87
CA MET A 116 -4.94 8.65 -1.64
C MET A 116 -4.22 9.99 -1.86
N PHE A 117 -3.08 9.99 -2.57
CA PHE A 117 -2.20 11.15 -2.61
C PHE A 117 -2.32 11.99 -3.89
N LEU A 118 -2.63 11.34 -5.01
CA LEU A 118 -2.69 12.00 -6.32
C LEU A 118 -4.13 12.40 -6.68
N TRP A 119 -5.06 11.45 -6.67
CA TRP A 119 -6.42 11.68 -7.18
C TRP A 119 -7.39 12.19 -6.12
N GLY A 120 -7.21 11.79 -4.85
CA GLY A 120 -8.18 12.08 -3.79
C GLY A 120 -9.51 11.32 -3.95
N VAL A 121 -9.50 10.19 -4.66
CA VAL A 121 -10.66 9.31 -4.83
C VAL A 121 -10.27 7.93 -4.33
N VAL A 122 -10.64 7.63 -3.10
CA VAL A 122 -10.11 6.49 -2.35
C VAL A 122 -11.13 5.36 -2.29
N HIS A 123 -10.74 4.19 -2.78
CA HIS A 123 -11.50 2.96 -2.62
C HIS A 123 -11.38 2.49 -1.16
N CYS A 124 -12.49 2.36 -0.44
CA CYS A 124 -12.43 2.14 1.01
C CYS A 124 -12.31 0.66 1.42
N ASP A 125 -12.50 -0.27 0.48
CA ASP A 125 -12.51 -1.71 0.78
C ASP A 125 -11.63 -2.56 -0.16
N PRO A 126 -10.28 -2.44 -0.09
CA PRO A 126 -9.36 -3.17 -0.97
C PRO A 126 -9.24 -4.66 -0.60
N HIS A 127 -10.37 -5.32 -0.36
CA HIS A 127 -10.46 -6.73 0.01
C HIS A 127 -9.90 -7.59 -1.14
N PRO A 128 -9.11 -8.63 -0.85
CA PRO A 128 -8.50 -9.46 -1.90
C PRO A 128 -9.52 -10.13 -2.83
N GLY A 129 -10.79 -10.25 -2.41
CA GLY A 129 -11.87 -10.76 -3.28
C GLY A 129 -12.34 -9.85 -4.38
N ASN A 130 -12.07 -8.57 -4.23
CA ASN A 130 -12.39 -7.55 -5.21
C ASN A 130 -11.27 -7.39 -6.25
N MET A 131 -10.27 -8.27 -6.20
CA MET A 131 -9.10 -8.20 -7.05
C MET A 131 -8.77 -9.55 -7.69
N PHE A 132 -8.45 -9.50 -8.97
CA PHE A 132 -7.83 -10.60 -9.70
C PHE A 132 -6.42 -10.22 -10.13
N VAL A 133 -5.62 -11.24 -10.40
CA VAL A 133 -4.31 -11.12 -11.04
C VAL A 133 -4.38 -11.86 -12.36
N ARG A 134 -3.86 -11.22 -13.41
CA ARG A 134 -3.64 -11.83 -14.73
C ARG A 134 -2.17 -11.81 -15.08
N ARG A 135 -1.76 -12.75 -15.93
CA ARG A 135 -0.46 -12.70 -16.61
C ARG A 135 -0.65 -11.97 -17.94
N LYS A 136 0.08 -10.89 -18.16
CA LYS A 136 0.14 -10.25 -19.48
C LYS A 136 1.02 -11.07 -20.43
N PRO A 137 0.93 -10.87 -21.77
CA PRO A 137 1.80 -11.55 -22.72
C PRO A 137 3.30 -11.37 -22.43
N ASP A 138 3.68 -10.18 -21.96
CA ASP A 138 5.07 -9.80 -21.63
C ASP A 138 5.68 -10.53 -20.41
N GLY A 139 4.92 -11.32 -19.64
CA GLY A 139 5.42 -11.94 -18.41
C GLY A 139 4.96 -11.30 -17.13
N HIS A 140 4.48 -10.07 -17.21
CA HIS A 140 4.25 -9.25 -16.04
C HIS A 140 2.83 -9.42 -15.50
N ALA A 141 2.67 -9.18 -14.21
CA ALA A 141 1.36 -9.16 -13.58
C ALA A 141 0.51 -7.96 -14.05
N GLU A 142 -0.80 -8.18 -14.18
CA GLU A 142 -1.80 -7.13 -14.25
C GLU A 142 -2.82 -7.33 -13.13
N LEU A 143 -3.02 -6.30 -12.31
CA LEU A 143 -3.98 -6.28 -11.22
C LEU A 143 -5.33 -5.79 -11.77
N VAL A 144 -6.37 -6.60 -11.62
CA VAL A 144 -7.73 -6.24 -12.02
C VAL A 144 -8.55 -5.90 -10.78
N LEU A 145 -9.11 -4.69 -10.70
CA LEU A 145 -10.01 -4.26 -9.63
C LEU A 145 -11.45 -4.32 -10.15
N ILE A 146 -12.32 -5.09 -9.50
CA ILE A 146 -13.70 -5.34 -9.99
C ILE A 146 -14.78 -4.67 -9.16
N ASP A 147 -14.53 -4.46 -7.86
CA ASP A 147 -15.48 -3.80 -6.99
C ASP A 147 -15.16 -2.30 -6.95
N HIS A 148 -16.22 -1.52 -7.06
CA HIS A 148 -16.21 -0.07 -7.07
C HIS A 148 -17.34 0.49 -6.19
N GLY A 149 -17.91 -0.32 -5.30
CA GLY A 149 -19.11 0.01 -4.53
C GLY A 149 -18.92 1.01 -3.39
N LEU A 150 -17.68 1.21 -2.92
CA LEU A 150 -17.41 2.14 -1.81
C LEU A 150 -16.19 3.02 -2.07
N TYR A 151 -16.48 4.28 -2.39
CA TYR A 151 -15.50 5.36 -2.56
C TYR A 151 -15.74 6.50 -1.60
N VAL A 152 -14.65 7.14 -1.17
CA VAL A 152 -14.70 8.46 -0.55
C VAL A 152 -13.83 9.43 -1.34
N THR A 153 -14.27 10.68 -1.44
CA THR A 153 -13.53 11.75 -2.12
C THR A 153 -12.94 12.71 -1.11
N MET A 154 -11.65 13.01 -1.22
CA MET A 154 -10.96 13.98 -0.38
C MET A 154 -10.98 15.36 -1.05
N SER A 155 -11.18 16.40 -0.24
CA SER A 155 -10.93 17.76 -0.71
C SER A 155 -9.44 17.92 -1.07
N PRO A 156 -9.08 18.82 -2.02
CA PRO A 156 -7.67 19.10 -2.32
C PRO A 156 -6.89 19.48 -1.05
N LYS A 157 -7.46 20.31 -0.17
CA LYS A 157 -6.85 20.68 1.11
C LYS A 157 -6.49 19.44 1.95
N LEU A 158 -7.44 18.54 2.17
CA LEU A 158 -7.20 17.33 2.98
C LEU A 158 -6.19 16.40 2.31
N ARG A 159 -6.27 16.22 0.98
CA ARG A 159 -5.30 15.42 0.21
C ARG A 159 -3.88 15.96 0.37
N HIS A 160 -3.70 17.28 0.25
CA HIS A 160 -2.41 17.94 0.42
C HIS A 160 -1.89 17.83 1.86
N GLN A 161 -2.75 18.02 2.86
CA GLN A 161 -2.39 17.81 4.27
C GLN A 161 -1.95 16.36 4.51
N TYR A 162 -2.65 15.37 3.95
CA TYR A 162 -2.31 13.97 4.11
C TYR A 162 -0.97 13.61 3.43
N CYS A 163 -0.68 14.20 2.27
CA CYS A 163 0.64 14.08 1.63
C CYS A 163 1.76 14.69 2.49
N ARG A 164 1.55 15.91 3.03
CA ARG A 164 2.51 16.58 3.92
C ARG A 164 2.72 15.77 5.19
N PHE A 165 1.66 15.24 5.78
CA PHE A 165 1.71 14.39 6.98
C PHE A 165 2.55 13.14 6.74
N TRP A 166 2.30 12.39 5.65
CA TRP A 166 3.12 11.22 5.31
C TRP A 166 4.58 11.57 5.05
N LYS A 167 4.84 12.67 4.34
CA LYS A 167 6.20 13.17 4.14
C LYS A 167 6.88 13.50 5.47
N ALA A 168 6.17 14.19 6.36
CA ALA A 168 6.67 14.60 7.66
C ALA A 168 6.98 13.39 8.56
N ILE A 169 6.16 12.34 8.55
CA ILE A 169 6.47 11.08 9.23
C ILE A 169 7.79 10.48 8.71
N MET A 170 7.98 10.47 7.38
CA MET A 170 9.19 9.89 6.79
C MET A 170 10.45 10.73 7.02
N THR A 171 10.30 12.04 7.26
CA THR A 171 11.41 12.97 7.56
C THR A 171 11.50 13.34 9.03
N PHE A 172 10.70 12.71 9.90
CA PHE A 172 10.58 13.01 11.34
C PHE A 172 10.31 14.48 11.66
N ASP A 173 9.61 15.18 10.77
CA ASP A 173 9.22 16.58 10.96
C ASP A 173 8.02 16.63 11.92
N ASN A 174 8.33 16.55 13.22
CA ASN A 174 7.33 16.50 14.28
C ASN A 174 6.52 17.79 14.40
N GLU A 175 7.10 18.93 14.01
CA GLU A 175 6.39 20.20 13.99
C GLU A 175 5.26 20.16 12.96
N THR A 176 5.56 19.74 11.73
CA THR A 176 4.55 19.56 10.67
C THR A 176 3.53 18.48 11.04
N ILE A 177 3.96 17.36 11.65
CA ILE A 177 3.04 16.32 12.15
C ILE A 177 2.06 16.93 13.14
N GLY A 178 2.56 17.62 14.17
CA GLY A 178 1.73 18.23 15.19
C GLY A 178 0.82 19.35 14.66
N GLU A 179 1.31 20.19 13.74
CA GLU A 179 0.50 21.21 13.03
C GLU A 179 -0.71 20.57 12.34
N ILE A 180 -0.46 19.55 11.52
CA ILE A 180 -1.49 18.93 10.69
C ILE A 180 -2.49 18.14 11.55
N THR A 181 -2.03 17.32 12.49
CA THR A 181 -2.92 16.52 13.34
C THR A 181 -3.80 17.41 14.23
N ARG A 182 -3.26 18.52 14.76
CA ARG A 182 -4.07 19.51 15.49
C ARG A 182 -5.16 20.12 14.60
N SER A 183 -4.84 20.40 13.33
CA SER A 183 -5.83 20.89 12.36
C SER A 183 -6.94 19.87 12.05
N TRP A 184 -6.73 18.59 12.36
CA TRP A 184 -7.70 17.51 12.25
C TRP A 184 -8.39 17.19 13.59
N GLY A 185 -8.19 17.98 14.65
CA GLY A 185 -8.75 17.71 15.97
C GLY A 185 -8.06 16.58 16.74
N VAL A 186 -6.92 16.09 16.27
CA VAL A 186 -6.17 14.98 16.90
C VAL A 186 -5.18 15.54 17.93
N GLN A 187 -5.38 15.18 19.20
CA GLN A 187 -4.56 15.68 20.32
C GLN A 187 -3.30 14.85 20.60
N ALA A 188 -3.20 13.64 20.02
CA ALA A 188 -2.07 12.73 20.18
C ALA A 188 -1.38 12.46 18.82
N PRO A 189 -0.48 13.36 18.35
CA PRO A 189 0.14 13.26 17.02
C PRO A 189 0.94 11.97 16.83
N ASP A 190 1.72 11.55 17.84
CA ASP A 190 2.53 10.32 17.76
C ASP A 190 1.69 9.05 17.68
N LEU A 191 0.57 9.02 18.41
CA LEU A 191 -0.32 7.88 18.39
C LEU A 191 -1.00 7.77 17.02
N PHE A 192 -1.40 8.90 16.45
CA PHE A 192 -1.99 8.94 15.11
C PHE A 192 -0.98 8.58 14.02
N ALA A 193 0.27 9.04 14.14
CA ALA A 193 1.37 8.63 13.26
C ALA A 193 1.65 7.12 13.39
N SER A 194 1.69 6.60 14.63
CA SER A 194 1.87 5.17 14.89
C SER A 194 0.74 4.33 14.29
N ALA A 195 -0.51 4.76 14.45
CA ALA A 195 -1.68 4.10 13.89
C ALA A 195 -1.66 4.12 12.34
N THR A 196 -1.22 5.22 11.74
CA THR A 196 -1.07 5.35 10.28
C THR A 196 0.03 4.42 9.74
N LEU A 197 1.16 4.35 10.43
CA LEU A 197 2.26 3.45 10.09
C LEU A 197 1.98 2.00 10.47
N MET A 198 0.98 1.73 11.32
CA MET A 198 0.73 0.44 11.93
C MET A 198 2.00 -0.15 12.57
N ARG A 199 2.81 0.74 13.16
CA ARG A 199 4.10 0.51 13.81
C ARG A 199 4.31 1.63 14.83
N PRO A 200 4.95 1.39 15.98
CA PRO A 200 5.33 2.47 16.89
C PRO A 200 6.11 3.58 16.16
N TYR A 201 5.65 4.82 16.31
CA TYR A 201 6.34 6.02 15.86
C TYR A 201 6.94 6.73 17.08
N GLU A 202 8.22 7.08 16.99
CA GLU A 202 9.00 7.59 18.12
C GLU A 202 9.59 8.98 17.84
N GLY A 203 8.93 9.79 17.01
CA GLY A 203 9.49 11.07 16.58
C GLY A 203 9.44 12.18 17.62
N TYR A 204 8.33 12.38 18.33
CA TYR A 204 8.12 13.61 19.10
C TYR A 204 8.81 13.63 20.48
N ASN A 205 8.95 12.49 21.17
CA ASN A 205 9.52 12.42 22.54
C ASN A 205 9.94 11.00 23.03
N GLY A 206 9.97 9.98 22.16
CA GLY A 206 10.08 8.58 22.61
C GLY A 206 8.94 8.12 23.55
N SER A 207 7.89 8.96 23.71
CA SER A 207 6.85 8.77 24.73
C SER A 207 5.91 7.63 24.41
N VAL A 208 5.80 7.19 23.15
CA VAL A 208 4.95 6.05 22.79
C VAL A 208 5.54 4.78 23.39
N ASN A 209 6.81 4.46 23.13
CA ASN A 209 7.46 3.33 23.82
C ASN A 209 7.49 3.56 25.34
N ALA A 210 7.86 4.74 25.84
CA ALA A 210 7.80 4.98 27.29
C ALA A 210 6.39 4.78 27.89
N ARG A 211 5.32 5.14 27.18
CA ARG A 211 3.91 4.89 27.55
C ARG A 211 3.46 3.45 27.32
N PHE A 212 4.17 2.61 26.56
CA PHE A 212 3.74 1.24 26.25
C PHE A 212 4.67 0.15 26.81
N THR A 213 5.95 0.42 27.07
CA THR A 213 6.97 -0.60 27.41
C THR A 213 7.60 -0.41 28.78
N ASN A 214 7.83 0.83 29.23
CA ASN A 214 8.65 1.08 30.43
C ASN A 214 7.97 0.73 31.77
N ASP A 215 6.66 0.41 31.75
CA ASP A 215 5.85 0.20 32.96
C ASP A 215 5.29 -1.24 33.06
N LEU A 216 5.72 -2.13 32.16
CA LEU A 216 5.23 -3.52 32.08
C LEU A 216 6.23 -4.54 32.65
N THR A 217 7.41 -4.10 33.08
CA THR A 217 8.42 -4.93 33.74
C THR A 217 7.92 -5.36 35.11
N GLY A 218 7.66 -6.67 35.29
CA GLY A 218 7.22 -7.26 36.55
C GLY A 218 5.72 -7.60 36.65
N LYS A 219 4.91 -7.28 35.63
CA LYS A 219 3.47 -7.58 35.58
C LYS A 219 3.16 -8.94 34.96
N THR A 220 2.11 -9.60 35.45
CA THR A 220 1.62 -10.86 34.87
C THR A 220 1.13 -10.66 33.43
N ALA A 221 1.05 -11.73 32.63
CA ALA A 221 0.58 -11.62 31.24
C ALA A 221 -0.84 -11.00 31.14
N ALA A 222 -1.74 -11.32 32.07
CA ALA A 222 -3.10 -10.79 32.10
C ALA A 222 -3.12 -9.28 32.42
N GLU A 223 -2.32 -8.82 33.39
CA GLU A 223 -2.21 -7.39 33.73
C GLU A 223 -1.60 -6.59 32.57
N ARG A 224 -0.58 -7.13 31.90
CA ARG A 224 -0.01 -6.50 30.71
C ARG A 224 -1.05 -6.35 29.59
N HIS A 225 -1.85 -7.39 29.34
CA HIS A 225 -2.92 -7.33 28.35
C HIS A 225 -4.00 -6.29 28.71
N TYR A 226 -4.44 -6.27 29.98
CA TYR A 226 -5.43 -5.31 30.46
C TYR A 226 -4.93 -3.86 30.33
N GLU A 227 -3.69 -3.60 30.74
CA GLU A 227 -3.12 -2.27 30.71
C GLU A 227 -2.83 -1.78 29.28
N ILE A 228 -2.35 -2.65 28.40
CA ILE A 228 -2.22 -2.34 26.96
C ILE A 228 -3.60 -2.03 26.37
N GLN A 229 -4.63 -2.80 26.71
CA GLN A 229 -5.99 -2.59 26.23
C GLN A 229 -6.56 -1.25 26.71
N GLU A 230 -6.37 -0.90 27.98
CA GLU A 230 -6.86 0.37 28.55
C GLU A 230 -6.12 1.57 27.96
N ARG A 231 -4.79 1.48 27.79
CA ARG A 231 -3.96 2.50 27.11
C ARG A 231 -4.36 2.69 25.65
N MET A 232 -4.67 1.60 24.93
CA MET A 232 -5.24 1.68 23.57
C MET A 232 -6.60 2.40 23.57
N ARG A 233 -7.47 2.08 24.54
CA ARG A 233 -8.81 2.67 24.63
C ARG A 233 -8.75 4.16 24.94
N GLN A 234 -7.86 4.56 25.84
CA GLN A 234 -7.59 5.96 26.14
C GLN A 234 -6.99 6.67 24.92
N GLY A 235 -6.03 6.06 24.24
CA GLY A 235 -5.44 6.60 23.03
C GLY A 235 -6.45 6.85 21.91
N ILE A 236 -7.41 5.93 21.71
CA ILE A 236 -8.50 6.12 20.76
C ILE A 236 -9.37 7.34 21.15
N ARG A 237 -9.66 7.53 22.44
CA ARG A 237 -10.39 8.72 22.90
C ARG A 237 -9.61 10.00 22.67
N GLU A 238 -8.29 10.01 22.87
CA GLU A 238 -7.43 11.18 22.64
C GLU A 238 -7.34 11.54 21.14
N VAL A 239 -7.31 10.53 20.27
CA VAL A 239 -7.33 10.74 18.81
C VAL A 239 -8.70 11.22 18.33
N LEU A 240 -9.78 10.72 18.93
CA LEU A 240 -11.16 11.07 18.60
C LEU A 240 -11.75 12.10 19.58
N ALA A 241 -10.91 12.90 20.22
CA ALA A 241 -11.36 13.83 21.26
C ALA A 241 -12.27 14.94 20.70
N ASP A 242 -12.02 15.35 19.46
CA ASP A 242 -12.83 16.31 18.71
C ASP A 242 -13.32 15.67 17.40
N LEU A 243 -14.43 14.93 17.51
CA LEU A 243 -15.06 14.24 16.39
C LEU A 243 -15.63 15.20 15.34
N ASP A 244 -15.96 16.45 15.73
CA ASP A 244 -16.55 17.43 14.82
C ASP A 244 -15.49 18.00 13.86
N SER A 245 -14.26 18.14 14.34
CA SER A 245 -13.11 18.57 13.52
C SER A 245 -12.46 17.43 12.73
N PHE A 246 -12.68 16.16 13.12
CA PHE A 246 -11.99 15.02 12.53
C PHE A 246 -12.49 14.70 11.10
N PRO A 247 -11.62 14.73 10.08
CA PRO A 247 -12.02 14.40 8.71
C PRO A 247 -12.44 12.92 8.59
N ARG A 248 -13.72 12.68 8.30
CA ARG A 248 -14.29 11.33 8.22
C ARG A 248 -13.61 10.44 7.17
N GLU A 249 -13.06 11.05 6.12
CA GLU A 249 -12.30 10.38 5.07
C GLU A 249 -11.08 9.62 5.63
N LEU A 250 -10.47 10.12 6.72
CA LEU A 250 -9.30 9.48 7.35
C LEU A 250 -9.65 8.12 7.98
N MET A 251 -10.89 7.91 8.44
CA MET A 251 -11.34 6.60 8.92
C MET A 251 -11.34 5.57 7.79
N PHE A 252 -11.83 5.95 6.62
CA PHE A 252 -11.86 5.08 5.45
C PHE A 252 -10.46 4.80 4.91
N ILE A 253 -9.57 5.80 4.93
CA ILE A 253 -8.16 5.63 4.59
C ILE A 253 -7.48 4.68 5.57
N GLY A 254 -7.74 4.81 6.87
CA GLY A 254 -7.23 3.89 7.90
C GLY A 254 -7.65 2.44 7.64
N ARG A 255 -8.93 2.21 7.30
CA ARG A 255 -9.43 0.88 6.90
C ARG A 255 -8.71 0.36 5.64
N ASN A 256 -8.58 1.19 4.61
CA ASN A 256 -7.87 0.82 3.38
C ASN A 256 -6.43 0.37 3.71
N MET A 257 -5.68 1.21 4.44
CA MET A 257 -4.29 0.93 4.81
C MET A 257 -4.14 -0.35 5.64
N ARG A 258 -5.08 -0.63 6.56
CA ARG A 258 -5.09 -1.86 7.34
C ARG A 258 -5.27 -3.10 6.46
N ILE A 259 -6.18 -3.04 5.50
CA ILE A 259 -6.43 -4.16 4.57
C ILE A 259 -5.24 -4.35 3.63
N VAL A 260 -4.66 -3.26 3.10
CA VAL A 260 -3.43 -3.29 2.29
C VAL A 260 -2.27 -3.93 3.07
N GLN A 261 -2.11 -3.59 4.35
CA GLN A 261 -1.12 -4.22 5.23
C GLN A 261 -1.39 -5.72 5.38
N GLY A 262 -2.64 -6.11 5.64
CA GLY A 262 -3.04 -7.52 5.75
C GLY A 262 -2.73 -8.31 4.48
N ASN A 263 -3.02 -7.74 3.30
CA ASN A 263 -2.69 -8.33 2.01
C ASN A 263 -1.17 -8.49 1.80
N ASN A 264 -0.38 -7.47 2.20
CA ASN A 264 1.07 -7.56 2.13
C ASN A 264 1.62 -8.69 3.03
N GLN A 265 1.18 -8.74 4.29
CA GLN A 265 1.57 -9.79 5.24
C GLN A 265 1.14 -11.17 4.76
N PHE A 266 -0.07 -11.28 4.22
CA PHE A 266 -0.57 -12.51 3.63
C PHE A 266 0.36 -13.00 2.52
N LEU A 267 0.84 -12.15 1.61
CA LEU A 267 1.79 -12.54 0.57
C LEU A 267 3.22 -12.80 1.08
N GLY A 268 3.48 -12.66 2.38
CA GLY A 268 4.79 -12.85 3.01
C GLY A 268 5.65 -11.59 3.00
N SER A 269 5.02 -10.42 3.08
CA SER A 269 5.65 -9.09 3.08
C SER A 269 6.69 -8.88 1.97
N PRO A 270 6.37 -9.15 0.70
CA PRO A 270 7.35 -9.06 -0.39
C PRO A 270 7.80 -7.62 -0.71
N VAL A 271 7.17 -6.61 -0.11
CA VAL A 271 7.43 -5.18 -0.34
C VAL A 271 7.43 -4.37 0.95
N ASN A 272 8.31 -3.38 1.02
CA ASN A 272 8.29 -2.35 2.05
C ASN A 272 7.17 -1.34 1.74
N ARG A 273 5.99 -1.55 2.33
CA ARG A 273 4.81 -0.71 2.07
C ARG A 273 5.03 0.75 2.46
N ILE A 274 5.72 0.98 3.59
CA ILE A 274 5.88 2.31 4.19
C ILE A 274 6.70 3.17 3.23
N LYS A 275 7.80 2.62 2.74
CA LYS A 275 8.64 3.26 1.73
C LYS A 275 7.88 3.59 0.46
N LEU A 276 7.16 2.63 -0.13
CA LEU A 276 6.40 2.85 -1.36
C LEU A 276 5.34 3.95 -1.17
N THR A 277 4.58 3.88 -0.07
CA THR A 277 3.54 4.87 0.30
C THR A 277 4.16 6.26 0.48
N GLY A 278 5.28 6.36 1.21
CA GLY A 278 6.01 7.61 1.43
C GLY A 278 6.56 8.23 0.14
N ILE A 279 7.05 7.40 -0.79
CA ILE A 279 7.48 7.86 -2.13
C ILE A 279 6.30 8.49 -2.88
N TRP A 280 5.11 7.86 -2.85
CA TRP A 280 3.91 8.41 -3.48
C TRP A 280 3.45 9.71 -2.84
N ALA A 281 3.41 9.77 -1.50
CA ALA A 281 3.05 10.99 -0.78
C ALA A 281 3.99 12.15 -1.11
N SER A 282 5.31 11.90 -1.04
CA SER A 282 6.34 12.90 -1.36
C SER A 282 6.26 13.36 -2.81
N ARG A 283 6.04 12.43 -3.75
CA ARG A 283 5.95 12.76 -5.18
C ARG A 283 4.67 13.49 -5.55
N SER A 284 3.54 13.14 -4.93
CA SER A 284 2.25 13.77 -5.25
C SER A 284 2.21 15.25 -4.88
N LEU A 285 3.06 15.69 -3.94
CA LEU A 285 3.30 17.12 -3.67
C LEU A 285 4.03 17.85 -4.81
N VAL A 286 4.68 17.13 -5.72
CA VAL A 286 5.32 17.68 -6.93
C VAL A 286 4.34 17.65 -8.11
N ASP A 287 3.62 16.53 -8.24
CA ASP A 287 2.67 16.28 -9.35
C ASP A 287 1.36 17.11 -9.21
N SER A 288 1.12 17.75 -8.05
CA SER A 288 -0.10 18.52 -7.81
C SER A 288 -0.15 19.80 -8.66
N ARG A 289 -1.19 19.93 -9.48
CA ARG A 289 -1.42 21.09 -10.38
C ARG A 289 -1.83 22.37 -9.65
N ASP A 290 -2.20 22.25 -8.38
CA ASP A 290 -2.71 23.34 -7.55
C ASP A 290 -1.60 24.20 -6.91
N LEU A 291 -0.32 23.89 -7.18
CA LEU A 291 0.84 24.54 -6.57
C LEU A 291 1.54 25.51 -7.52
N THR A 292 2.14 26.55 -6.93
CA THR A 292 2.91 27.55 -7.67
C THR A 292 4.21 26.93 -8.20
N ARG A 293 4.73 27.41 -9.35
CA ARG A 293 5.96 26.87 -9.97
C ARG A 293 7.17 26.82 -9.02
N GLY A 294 7.30 27.79 -8.11
CA GLY A 294 8.36 27.81 -7.10
C GLY A 294 8.21 26.69 -6.05
N GLU A 295 6.98 26.43 -5.60
CA GLU A 295 6.68 25.35 -4.65
C GLU A 295 6.91 23.97 -5.28
N ILE A 296 6.59 23.82 -6.57
CA ILE A 296 6.87 22.59 -7.33
C ILE A 296 8.38 22.32 -7.37
N TRP A 297 9.21 23.32 -7.66
CA TRP A 297 10.67 23.14 -7.73
C TRP A 297 11.27 22.78 -6.37
N LEU A 298 10.86 23.48 -5.31
CA LEU A 298 11.27 23.18 -3.94
C LEU A 298 10.83 21.75 -3.52
N ASN A 299 9.61 21.36 -3.85
CA ASN A 299 9.13 20.00 -3.58
C ASN A 299 9.85 18.95 -4.41
N ALA A 300 10.21 19.24 -5.66
CA ALA A 300 10.98 18.35 -6.53
C ALA A 300 12.39 18.11 -5.96
N TRP A 301 13.07 19.17 -5.51
CA TRP A 301 14.36 19.07 -4.83
C TRP A 301 14.26 18.25 -3.54
N ARG A 302 13.26 18.54 -2.70
CA ARG A 302 13.00 17.77 -1.47
C ARG A 302 12.65 16.31 -1.77
N HIS A 303 11.97 16.02 -2.88
CA HIS A 303 11.69 14.65 -3.33
C HIS A 303 12.95 13.92 -3.79
N LEU A 304 13.84 14.62 -4.50
CA LEU A 304 15.14 14.07 -4.90
C LEU A 304 16.00 13.72 -3.67
N LEU A 305 16.11 14.64 -2.72
CA LEU A 305 16.83 14.38 -1.46
C LEU A 305 16.22 13.21 -0.69
N PHE A 306 14.89 13.14 -0.60
CA PHE A 306 14.19 12.00 0.00
C PHE A 306 14.56 10.67 -0.67
N ARG A 307 14.61 10.64 -2.02
CA ARG A 307 15.04 9.45 -2.76
C ARG A 307 16.49 9.06 -2.49
N ILE A 308 17.39 10.03 -2.39
CA ILE A 308 18.80 9.80 -2.06
C ILE A 308 18.91 9.20 -0.66
N ILE A 309 18.21 9.75 0.33
CA ILE A 309 18.18 9.23 1.70
C ILE A 309 17.70 7.77 1.72
N LEU A 310 16.62 7.46 0.99
CA LEU A 310 16.13 6.09 0.86
C LEU A 310 17.14 5.14 0.21
N LEU A 311 17.84 5.60 -0.83
CA LEU A 311 18.82 4.78 -1.55
C LEU A 311 20.08 4.52 -0.72
N VAL A 312 20.52 5.52 0.04
CA VAL A 312 21.63 5.37 1.00
C VAL A 312 21.24 4.38 2.09
N SER A 313 20.02 4.49 2.64
CA SER A 313 19.50 3.54 3.64
C SER A 313 19.48 2.10 3.11
N ASP A 314 19.01 1.88 1.87
CA ASP A 314 19.04 0.54 1.25
C ASP A 314 20.47 0.02 1.07
N THR A 315 21.35 0.85 0.52
CA THR A 315 22.75 0.47 0.22
C THR A 315 23.48 0.12 1.51
N ALA A 316 23.26 0.91 2.56
CA ALA A 316 23.82 0.67 3.87
C ALA A 316 23.26 -0.62 4.49
N PHE A 317 21.96 -0.91 4.32
CA PHE A 317 21.33 -2.17 4.71
C PHE A 317 21.97 -3.39 4.03
N TYR A 318 22.08 -3.37 2.69
CA TYR A 318 22.65 -4.50 1.96
C TYR A 318 24.14 -4.70 2.23
N THR A 319 24.92 -3.62 2.33
CA THR A 319 26.36 -3.71 2.64
C THR A 319 26.61 -4.24 4.04
N SER A 320 25.77 -3.90 5.02
CA SER A 320 25.87 -4.49 6.35
C SER A 320 25.43 -5.95 6.40
N LYS A 321 24.33 -6.30 5.74
CA LYS A 321 23.90 -7.71 5.66
C LYS A 321 24.99 -8.58 5.02
N LEU A 322 25.70 -8.05 4.01
CA LEU A 322 26.89 -8.66 3.44
C LEU A 322 28.02 -8.78 4.48
N LYS A 323 28.37 -7.71 5.20
CA LYS A 323 29.40 -7.73 6.26
C LYS A 323 29.09 -8.72 7.40
N GLN A 324 27.82 -8.85 7.80
CA GLN A 324 27.37 -9.84 8.80
C GLN A 324 27.50 -11.27 8.29
N ILE A 325 27.20 -11.53 7.02
CA ILE A 325 27.42 -12.84 6.37
C ILE A 325 28.91 -13.21 6.39
N PHE A 326 29.82 -12.24 6.29
CA PHE A 326 31.26 -12.44 6.36
C PHE A 326 31.85 -12.35 7.80
N GLY A 327 31.01 -12.25 8.84
CA GLY A 327 31.45 -12.23 10.24
C GLY A 327 32.25 -10.98 10.66
N LEU A 328 32.24 -9.93 9.83
CA LEU A 328 33.03 -8.71 10.01
C LEU A 328 32.12 -7.55 10.42
N GLY A 329 31.63 -7.53 11.66
CA GLY A 329 30.92 -6.36 12.19
C GLY A 329 30.22 -6.55 13.53
N LYS A 330 30.26 -5.50 14.36
CA LYS A 330 29.32 -5.29 15.48
C LYS A 330 28.00 -4.71 14.94
N GLY A 331 26.95 -4.72 15.77
CA GLY A 331 25.56 -4.40 15.44
C GLY A 331 25.35 -3.27 14.43
N PHE A 332 24.57 -3.58 13.40
CA PHE A 332 24.29 -2.80 12.19
C PHE A 332 23.57 -1.46 12.42
N GLU A 333 22.69 -1.38 13.42
CA GLU A 333 21.81 -0.23 13.63
C GLU A 333 22.61 1.03 14.01
N ASP A 334 23.61 0.90 14.88
CA ASP A 334 24.29 2.05 15.52
C ASP A 334 25.12 2.91 14.55
N ASP A 335 25.75 2.29 13.53
CA ASP A 335 26.66 2.97 12.61
C ASP A 335 25.91 3.72 11.48
N ILE A 336 24.79 3.14 11.01
CA ILE A 336 23.91 3.77 10.01
C ILE A 336 23.07 4.87 10.62
N GLU A 337 22.62 4.66 11.84
CA GLU A 337 21.90 5.65 12.61
C GLU A 337 22.70 6.93 12.79
N LYS A 338 24.00 6.83 13.14
CA LYS A 338 24.89 8.00 13.21
C LYS A 338 25.03 8.74 11.88
N GLN A 339 25.12 8.02 10.77
CA GLN A 339 25.37 8.63 9.47
C GLN A 339 24.10 9.26 8.87
N MET A 340 22.92 8.61 9.02
CA MET A 340 21.64 9.20 8.61
C MET A 340 21.26 10.39 9.49
N ARG A 341 21.51 10.33 10.81
CA ARG A 341 21.33 11.46 11.75
C ARG A 341 22.13 12.69 11.31
N SER A 342 23.40 12.52 10.93
CA SER A 342 24.23 13.63 10.46
C SER A 342 23.62 14.30 9.22
N ILE A 343 23.21 13.52 8.22
CA ILE A 343 22.70 14.07 6.94
C ILE A 343 21.36 14.79 7.10
N ALA A 344 20.46 14.27 7.93
CA ALA A 344 19.17 14.91 8.19
C ALA A 344 19.28 16.14 9.08
N LYS A 345 20.21 16.13 10.05
CA LYS A 345 20.52 17.30 10.87
C LYS A 345 21.16 18.42 10.04
N ASP A 346 22.10 18.08 9.17
CA ASP A 346 22.88 19.06 8.40
C ASP A 346 22.09 19.70 7.23
N GLN A 347 21.13 18.97 6.63
CA GLN A 347 20.34 19.50 5.50
C GLN A 347 18.90 19.90 5.83
N PHE A 348 18.30 19.31 6.87
CA PHE A 348 16.88 19.51 7.20
C PHE A 348 16.63 20.03 8.61
N GLY A 349 17.65 20.09 9.48
CA GLY A 349 17.51 20.57 10.86
C GLY A 349 16.69 19.64 11.77
N VAL A 350 16.56 18.36 11.41
CA VAL A 350 15.70 17.38 12.11
C VAL A 350 16.53 16.21 12.65
N ASP A 351 16.28 15.82 13.90
CA ASP A 351 16.91 14.68 14.59
C ASP A 351 16.22 13.35 14.22
N LEU A 352 16.96 12.39 13.65
CA LEU A 352 16.43 11.07 13.25
C LEU A 352 16.73 10.00 14.31
N GLN A 353 15.75 9.52 15.06
CA GLN A 353 16.04 8.61 16.19
C GLN A 353 15.90 7.08 15.91
N HIS A 354 15.45 6.59 14.74
CA HIS A 354 15.35 5.13 14.47
C HIS A 354 15.25 4.73 12.96
N PRO A 355 15.53 3.45 12.59
CA PRO A 355 15.36 2.93 11.24
C PRO A 355 13.88 2.67 10.89
N VAL A 356 13.30 3.55 10.07
CA VAL A 356 11.90 3.49 9.61
C VAL A 356 11.68 2.45 8.51
N PHE A 357 12.74 2.00 7.85
CA PHE A 357 12.66 1.16 6.63
C PHE A 357 12.95 -0.33 6.84
N ASP A 358 13.21 -0.77 8.07
CA ASP A 358 13.29 -2.20 8.36
C ASP A 358 11.88 -2.79 8.47
N GLY A 359 11.56 -3.63 7.48
CA GLY A 359 10.31 -4.35 7.31
C GLY A 359 10.42 -5.39 6.21
#